data_AF-A0A553UWL1-F1
#
_entry.id   AF-A0A553UWL1-F1
#
_cell.length_a   1.000
_cell.length_b   1.000
_cell.length_c   1.000
_cell.angle_alpha   90.00
_cell.angle_beta   90.00
_cell.angle_gamma   90.00
#
_symmetry.space_group_name_H-M   'P 1'
#
loop_
_entity.id
_entity.type
_entity.pdbx_description
1 polymer ?
#
loop_
_entity_poly.entity_id
_entity_poly.type
_entity_poly.pdbx_seq_one_letter_code
_entity_poly.pdbx_strand_id
1 'polypeptide(L)'
;MPHAKKYCPQNKEELKKLAADESVHLGEIDISQITDLSFVFSHATSHGDQAPAFMRKDFEGLENWDVSHVSNMEGMFYRAILFNHDISSWDVSKVEKMNCMFKKCAIFNQPLNSWNVSSVTDMGHMFYGCEDFNQPLDKWDVSNVHHGLGDMFKDCASLKDCPAWYQGKLEQ
;
A
#
# COMPACT_ATOMS: atom_id res chain seq x y z
N MET A 1 -6.66 19.95 -15.34
CA MET A 1 -5.44 19.88 -16.18
C MET A 1 -4.41 19.12 -15.36
N PRO A 2 -3.61 18.20 -15.91
CA PRO A 2 -2.53 17.58 -15.15
C PRO A 2 -1.59 18.69 -14.65
N HIS A 3 -1.28 18.71 -13.36
CA HIS A 3 -0.24 19.60 -12.84
C HIS A 3 1.10 19.20 -13.46
N ALA A 4 1.88 20.17 -13.92
CA ALA A 4 3.23 19.90 -14.41
C ALA A 4 4.05 19.23 -13.30
N LYS A 5 4.78 18.16 -13.63
CA LYS A 5 5.70 17.51 -12.69
C LYS A 5 6.80 18.51 -12.30
N LYS A 6 6.97 18.75 -11.00
CA LYS A 6 7.95 19.68 -10.44
C LYS A 6 9.11 18.97 -9.75
N TYR A 7 8.87 17.78 -9.23
CA TYR A 7 9.84 17.04 -8.43
C TYR A 7 10.18 15.71 -9.11
N CYS A 8 11.47 15.47 -9.36
CA CYS A 8 11.97 14.23 -9.95
C CYS A 8 13.01 13.60 -9.00
N PRO A 9 12.58 12.93 -7.91
CA PRO A 9 13.48 12.28 -6.97
C PRO A 9 14.35 11.24 -7.70
N GLN A 10 15.64 11.22 -7.37
CA GLN A 10 16.62 10.29 -7.96
C GLN A 10 16.71 8.96 -7.20
N ASN A 11 16.13 8.91 -6.00
CA ASN A 11 16.13 7.74 -5.15
C ASN A 11 14.95 7.76 -4.18
N LYS A 12 14.73 6.63 -3.52
CA LYS A 12 13.64 6.43 -2.54
C LYS A 12 13.72 7.39 -1.36
N GLU A 13 14.91 7.77 -0.91
CA GLU A 13 15.07 8.67 0.25
C GLU A 13 14.67 10.12 -0.07
N GLU A 14 14.94 10.59 -1.29
CA GLU A 14 14.41 11.86 -1.78
C GLU A 14 12.89 11.82 -1.89
N LEU A 15 12.34 10.72 -2.43
CA LEU A 15 10.89 10.54 -2.51
C LEU A 15 10.24 10.55 -1.11
N LYS A 16 10.83 9.89 -0.11
CA LYS A 16 10.33 9.90 1.29
C LYS A 16 10.27 11.32 1.87
N LYS A 17 11.27 12.16 1.59
CA LYS A 17 11.27 13.56 2.04
C LYS A 17 10.13 14.36 1.41
N LEU A 18 9.93 14.20 0.10
CA LEU A 18 8.82 14.86 -0.63
C LEU A 18 7.45 14.36 -0.15
N ALA A 19 7.30 13.05 0.07
CA ALA A 19 6.08 12.45 0.58
C ALA A 19 5.73 12.93 1.99
N ALA A 20 6.73 13.18 2.84
CA ALA A 20 6.54 13.68 4.20
C ALA A 20 6.26 15.20 4.26
N ASP A 21 6.55 15.95 3.20
CA ASP A 21 6.33 17.40 3.13
C ASP A 21 4.89 17.71 2.73
N GLU A 22 4.05 18.16 3.68
CA GLU A 22 2.65 18.51 3.42
C GLU A 22 2.48 19.73 2.50
N SER A 23 3.53 20.52 2.25
CA SER A 23 3.48 21.60 1.25
C SER A 23 3.63 21.09 -0.18
N VAL A 24 4.10 19.86 -0.37
CA VAL A 24 4.25 19.21 -1.67
C VAL A 24 2.95 18.52 -2.06
N HIS A 25 2.38 18.93 -3.20
CA HIS A 25 1.25 18.23 -3.81
C HIS A 25 1.75 16.94 -4.49
N LEU A 26 1.20 15.77 -4.12
CA LEU A 26 1.75 14.47 -4.55
C LEU A 26 1.67 14.28 -6.06
N GLY A 27 0.66 14.85 -6.72
CA GLY A 27 0.54 14.81 -8.19
C GLY A 27 1.69 15.49 -8.94
N GLU A 28 2.48 16.34 -8.29
CA GLU A 28 3.63 17.06 -8.87
C GLU A 28 4.93 16.25 -8.83
N ILE A 29 4.91 15.08 -8.20
CA ILE A 29 6.07 14.19 -8.09
C ILE A 29 6.07 13.22 -9.28
N ASP A 30 7.21 13.12 -9.96
CA ASP A 30 7.49 12.13 -11.01
C ASP A 30 8.28 10.97 -10.40
N ILE A 31 7.63 9.80 -10.32
CA ILE A 31 8.22 8.59 -9.77
C ILE A 31 8.74 7.62 -10.85
N SER A 32 8.83 8.05 -12.11
CA SER A 32 9.20 7.18 -13.25
C SER A 32 10.55 6.47 -13.11
N GLN A 33 11.46 7.01 -12.29
CA GLN A 33 12.77 6.41 -12.01
C GLN A 33 12.81 5.58 -10.72
N ILE A 34 11.71 5.54 -9.97
CA ILE A 34 11.63 4.86 -8.67
C ILE A 34 10.86 3.55 -8.82
N THR A 35 11.56 2.42 -8.76
CA THR A 35 10.95 1.08 -8.82
C THR A 35 10.63 0.50 -7.43
N ASP A 36 11.15 1.13 -6.37
CA ASP A 36 10.99 0.71 -4.98
C ASP A 36 10.27 1.81 -4.18
N LEU A 37 9.00 1.58 -3.88
CA LEU A 37 8.15 2.44 -3.08
C LEU A 37 8.03 1.98 -1.63
N SER A 38 8.91 1.08 -1.17
CA SER A 38 8.81 0.56 0.19
C SER A 38 8.89 1.70 1.21
N PHE A 39 7.99 1.71 2.20
CA PHE A 39 7.99 2.68 3.29
C PHE A 39 8.00 4.18 2.88
N VAL A 40 7.50 4.52 1.68
CA VAL A 40 7.49 5.92 1.19
C VAL A 40 6.63 6.85 2.09
N PHE A 41 5.46 6.39 2.51
CA PHE A 41 4.55 7.08 3.44
C PHE A 41 4.63 6.47 4.84
N SER A 42 5.86 6.27 5.34
CA SER A 42 6.11 5.71 6.67
C SER A 42 7.38 6.27 7.31
N HIS A 43 7.37 6.36 8.65
CA HIS A 43 8.58 6.64 9.43
C HIS A 43 9.41 5.38 9.71
N ALA A 44 8.91 4.20 9.35
CA ALA A 44 9.65 2.95 9.55
C ALA A 44 10.71 2.73 8.47
N THR A 45 11.64 1.84 8.81
CA THR A 45 12.65 1.28 7.92
C THR A 45 12.53 -0.24 7.79
N SER A 46 11.79 -0.88 8.71
CA SER A 46 11.55 -2.31 8.72
C SER A 46 10.25 -2.71 9.43
N HIS A 47 9.84 -3.95 9.23
CA HIS A 47 8.74 -4.57 9.96
C HIS A 47 9.13 -4.81 11.43
N GLY A 48 8.39 -4.18 12.35
CA GLY A 48 8.65 -4.30 13.80
C GLY A 48 9.20 -3.02 14.42
N ASP A 49 9.61 -2.06 13.59
CA ASP A 49 9.97 -0.72 14.05
C ASP A 49 8.79 -0.09 14.82
N GLN A 50 9.09 0.43 16.01
CA GLN A 50 8.17 1.26 16.80
C GLN A 50 8.13 2.71 16.29
N ALA A 51 8.37 2.91 14.99
CA ALA A 51 8.39 4.23 14.36
C ALA A 51 7.03 4.92 14.55
N PRO A 52 6.98 6.24 14.80
CA PRO A 52 5.74 6.97 15.05
C PRO A 52 4.74 6.83 13.88
N ALA A 53 3.47 7.14 14.14
CA ALA A 53 2.46 7.18 13.09
C ALA A 53 2.84 8.23 12.02
N PHE A 54 2.58 7.92 10.75
CA PHE A 54 2.72 8.85 9.65
C PHE A 54 1.42 9.66 9.53
N MET A 55 1.52 10.98 9.71
CA MET A 55 0.37 11.85 10.01
C MET A 55 -0.12 12.70 8.84
N ARG A 56 0.40 12.48 7.63
CA ARG A 56 -0.04 13.21 6.43
C ARG A 56 -1.54 13.03 6.24
N LYS A 57 -2.25 14.15 6.03
CA LYS A 57 -3.71 14.17 5.82
C LYS A 57 -4.12 14.19 4.37
N ASP A 58 -3.39 14.97 3.57
CA ASP A 58 -3.73 15.22 2.19
C ASP A 58 -2.91 14.33 1.26
N PHE A 59 -3.60 13.48 0.50
CA PHE A 59 -3.00 12.59 -0.48
C PHE A 59 -3.41 12.94 -1.92
N GLU A 60 -3.95 14.14 -2.15
CA GLU A 60 -4.37 14.57 -3.50
C GLU A 60 -3.24 14.46 -4.52
N GLY A 61 -3.58 13.91 -5.69
CA GLY A 61 -2.67 13.69 -6.80
C GLY A 61 -1.95 12.34 -6.76
N LEU A 62 -2.06 11.58 -5.66
CA LEU A 62 -1.52 10.22 -5.55
C LEU A 62 -2.18 9.26 -6.55
N GLU A 63 -3.46 9.45 -6.84
CA GLU A 63 -4.23 8.70 -7.84
C GLU A 63 -3.67 8.84 -9.27
N ASN A 64 -2.85 9.87 -9.52
CA ASN A 64 -2.20 10.15 -10.80
C ASN A 64 -0.76 9.62 -10.89
N TRP A 65 -0.27 8.90 -9.87
CA TRP A 65 1.02 8.23 -9.96
C TRP A 65 0.95 7.06 -10.93
N ASP A 66 1.86 7.04 -11.90
CA ASP A 66 2.11 5.84 -12.70
C ASP A 66 3.00 4.90 -11.89
N VAL A 67 2.43 3.80 -11.43
CA VAL A 67 3.11 2.75 -10.65
C VAL A 67 3.35 1.47 -11.46
N SER A 68 3.09 1.49 -12.77
CA SER A 68 3.16 0.31 -13.63
C SER A 68 4.57 -0.26 -13.82
N HIS A 69 5.60 0.46 -13.39
CA HIS A 69 7.01 0.03 -13.37
C HIS A 69 7.52 -0.35 -11.98
N VAL A 70 6.71 -0.22 -10.94
CA VAL A 70 7.11 -0.48 -9.55
C VAL A 70 7.09 -1.98 -9.27
N SER A 71 8.15 -2.49 -8.62
CA SER A 71 8.25 -3.90 -8.23
C SER A 71 8.13 -4.11 -6.72
N ASN A 72 8.38 -3.08 -5.90
CA ASN A 72 8.32 -3.19 -4.43
C ASN A 72 7.43 -2.10 -3.82
N MET A 73 6.40 -2.51 -3.06
CA MET A 73 5.52 -1.63 -2.27
C MET A 73 5.47 -2.04 -0.79
N GLU A 74 6.48 -2.78 -0.32
CA GLU A 74 6.63 -3.21 1.07
C GLU A 74 6.42 -2.06 2.06
N GLY A 75 5.44 -2.17 2.94
CA GLY A 75 5.20 -1.17 3.98
C GLY A 75 4.97 0.26 3.49
N MET A 76 4.58 0.47 2.21
CA MET A 76 4.47 1.81 1.60
C MET A 76 3.66 2.79 2.46
N PHE A 77 2.57 2.34 3.09
CA PHE A 77 1.72 3.12 3.98
C PHE A 77 1.75 2.61 5.44
N TYR A 78 2.78 1.87 5.85
CA TYR A 78 2.87 1.33 7.20
C TYR A 78 2.71 2.43 8.27
N ARG A 79 1.68 2.31 9.11
CA ARG A 79 1.26 3.29 10.13
C ARG A 79 0.87 4.67 9.58
N ALA A 80 0.46 4.79 8.31
CA ALA A 80 -0.22 5.98 7.81
C ALA A 80 -1.67 5.98 8.30
N ILE A 81 -1.88 6.39 9.55
CA ILE A 81 -3.15 6.18 10.26
C ILE A 81 -4.32 6.99 9.70
N LEU A 82 -4.04 8.01 8.87
CA LEU A 82 -5.03 8.86 8.22
C LEU A 82 -5.20 8.52 6.72
N PHE A 83 -4.53 7.47 6.23
CA PHE A 83 -4.57 7.10 4.83
C PHE A 83 -5.89 6.38 4.49
N ASN A 84 -6.67 6.99 3.60
CA ASN A 84 -7.87 6.39 3.00
C ASN A 84 -8.13 6.94 1.58
N HIS A 85 -7.07 7.31 0.85
CA HIS A 85 -7.18 7.90 -0.48
C HIS A 85 -7.39 6.84 -1.54
N ASP A 86 -8.25 7.09 -2.53
CA ASP A 86 -8.54 6.13 -3.59
C ASP A 86 -7.31 5.90 -4.49
N ILE A 87 -6.89 4.64 -4.55
CA ILE A 87 -5.78 4.13 -5.37
C ILE A 87 -6.22 2.93 -6.22
N SER A 88 -7.54 2.74 -6.38
CA SER A 88 -8.14 1.63 -7.13
C SER A 88 -7.76 1.60 -8.62
N SER A 89 -7.29 2.74 -9.15
CA SER A 89 -6.85 2.94 -10.54
C SER A 89 -5.41 2.48 -10.81
N TRP A 90 -4.61 2.19 -9.78
CA TRP A 90 -3.21 1.82 -9.95
C TRP A 90 -3.04 0.48 -10.68
N ASP A 91 -2.12 0.45 -11.64
CA ASP A 91 -1.64 -0.78 -12.26
C ASP A 91 -0.51 -1.38 -11.41
N VAL A 92 -0.86 -2.33 -10.55
CA VAL A 92 0.07 -3.03 -9.66
C VAL A 92 0.56 -4.37 -10.23
N SER A 93 0.33 -4.64 -11.52
CA SER A 93 0.57 -5.97 -12.13
C SER A 93 2.03 -6.43 -12.11
N LYS A 94 2.99 -5.52 -11.90
CA LYS A 94 4.43 -5.83 -11.79
C LYS A 94 4.96 -5.87 -10.35
N VAL A 95 4.11 -5.58 -9.36
CA VAL A 95 4.54 -5.54 -7.97
C VAL A 95 4.73 -6.97 -7.46
N GLU A 96 5.91 -7.25 -6.89
CA GLU A 96 6.27 -8.56 -6.36
C GLU A 96 6.11 -8.62 -4.83
N LYS A 97 6.24 -7.48 -4.14
CA LYS A 97 6.21 -7.38 -2.67
C LYS A 97 5.18 -6.35 -2.20
N MET A 98 4.20 -6.80 -1.41
CA MET A 98 3.16 -5.96 -0.80
C MET A 98 2.98 -6.21 0.71
N ASN A 99 3.92 -6.93 1.33
CA ASN A 99 3.90 -7.18 2.76
C ASN A 99 3.84 -5.85 3.55
N CYS A 100 2.96 -5.83 4.54
CA CYS A 100 2.65 -4.71 5.42
C CYS A 100 2.26 -3.39 4.73
N MET A 101 1.92 -3.39 3.43
CA MET A 101 1.64 -2.17 2.66
C MET A 101 0.66 -1.22 3.37
N PHE A 102 -0.40 -1.74 3.98
CA PHE A 102 -1.41 -0.96 4.72
C PHE A 102 -1.43 -1.28 6.22
N LYS A 103 -0.42 -1.99 6.74
CA LYS A 103 -0.43 -2.42 8.14
C LYS A 103 -0.55 -1.20 9.08
N LYS A 104 -1.57 -1.24 9.95
CA LYS A 104 -1.97 -0.15 10.87
C LYS A 104 -2.45 1.15 10.17
N CYS A 105 -2.97 1.07 8.95
CA CYS A 105 -3.79 2.13 8.37
C CYS A 105 -5.22 2.00 8.90
N ALA A 106 -5.48 2.55 10.10
CA ALA A 106 -6.70 2.29 10.86
C ALA A 106 -7.99 2.55 10.06
N ILE A 107 -8.02 3.63 9.28
CA ILE A 107 -9.22 4.08 8.56
C ILE A 107 -9.25 3.67 7.07
N PHE A 108 -8.29 2.87 6.60
CA PHE A 108 -8.20 2.50 5.19
C PHE A 108 -9.33 1.55 4.79
N ASN A 109 -10.12 1.94 3.78
CA ASN A 109 -11.28 1.18 3.34
C ASN A 109 -11.59 1.40 1.84
N GLN A 110 -10.56 1.46 1.00
CA GLN A 110 -10.71 1.70 -0.45
C GLN A 110 -10.86 0.40 -1.26
N PRO A 111 -11.62 0.42 -2.37
CA PRO A 111 -11.89 -0.78 -3.16
C PRO A 111 -10.64 -1.19 -3.97
N LEU A 112 -10.03 -2.33 -3.63
CA LEU A 112 -8.84 -2.85 -4.33
C LEU A 112 -9.12 -4.11 -5.17
N ASN A 113 -10.39 -4.51 -5.31
CA ASN A 113 -10.77 -5.76 -5.99
C ASN A 113 -10.40 -5.78 -7.49
N SER A 114 -10.10 -4.63 -8.10
CA SER A 114 -9.66 -4.50 -9.49
C SER A 114 -8.17 -4.78 -9.70
N TRP A 115 -7.36 -4.77 -8.64
CA TRP A 115 -5.92 -4.93 -8.74
C TRP A 115 -5.54 -6.32 -9.25
N ASN A 116 -4.63 -6.36 -10.22
CA ASN A 116 -3.98 -7.59 -10.65
C ASN A 116 -2.77 -7.86 -9.74
N VAL A 117 -2.94 -8.77 -8.77
CA VAL A 117 -1.91 -9.14 -7.80
C VAL A 117 -1.20 -10.46 -8.14
N SER A 118 -1.38 -10.99 -9.35
CA SER A 118 -0.84 -12.31 -9.75
C SER A 118 0.69 -12.40 -9.69
N SER A 119 1.42 -11.28 -9.77
CA SER A 119 2.89 -11.26 -9.64
C SER A 119 3.37 -11.21 -8.19
N VAL A 120 2.49 -10.97 -7.22
CA VAL A 120 2.87 -10.78 -5.83
C VAL A 120 3.24 -12.11 -5.19
N THR A 121 4.37 -12.10 -4.49
CA THR A 121 4.95 -13.28 -3.82
C THR A 121 4.83 -13.22 -2.30
N ASP A 122 4.77 -12.01 -1.74
CA ASP A 122 4.66 -11.75 -0.30
C ASP A 122 3.58 -10.70 0.00
N MET A 123 2.61 -11.08 0.83
CA MET A 123 1.52 -10.22 1.32
C MET A 123 1.41 -10.22 2.86
N GLY A 124 2.51 -10.56 3.55
CA GLY A 124 2.59 -10.61 5.01
C GLY A 124 1.96 -9.43 5.72
N HIS A 125 0.92 -9.67 6.53
CA HIS A 125 0.26 -8.65 7.35
C HIS A 125 -0.24 -7.43 6.56
N MET A 126 -0.55 -7.56 5.26
CA MET A 126 -0.86 -6.41 4.38
C MET A 126 -1.93 -5.46 4.95
N PHE A 127 -2.99 -6.01 5.56
CA PHE A 127 -4.10 -5.26 6.17
C PHE A 127 -4.15 -5.36 7.70
N TYR A 128 -3.09 -5.87 8.34
CA TYR A 128 -3.08 -6.07 9.78
C TYR A 128 -3.37 -4.74 10.51
N GLY A 129 -4.40 -4.70 11.35
CA GLY A 129 -4.82 -3.50 12.07
C GLY A 129 -5.42 -2.39 11.20
N CYS A 130 -5.92 -2.72 10.00
CA CYS A 130 -6.85 -1.85 9.27
C CYS A 130 -8.26 -2.03 9.84
N GLU A 131 -8.57 -1.30 10.91
CA GLU A 131 -9.80 -1.45 11.69
C GLU A 131 -11.07 -1.26 10.85
N ASP A 132 -11.06 -0.31 9.90
CA ASP A 132 -12.21 0.04 9.06
C ASP A 132 -12.28 -0.74 7.74
N PHE A 133 -11.29 -1.58 7.44
CA PHE A 133 -11.24 -2.28 6.15
C PHE A 133 -12.36 -3.31 6.03
N ASN A 134 -13.22 -3.12 5.03
CA ASN A 134 -14.33 -4.03 4.72
C ASN A 134 -14.67 -3.97 3.22
N GLN A 135 -13.70 -4.34 2.39
CA GLN A 135 -13.84 -4.37 0.93
C GLN A 135 -13.66 -5.80 0.39
N PRO A 136 -14.37 -6.17 -0.69
CA PRO A 136 -14.19 -7.47 -1.32
C PRO A 136 -12.82 -7.55 -2.00
N LEU A 137 -12.18 -8.72 -1.94
CA LEU A 137 -10.90 -9.01 -2.61
C LEU A 137 -10.94 -10.38 -3.34
N ASP A 138 -12.15 -10.89 -3.63
CA ASP A 138 -12.35 -12.22 -4.21
C ASP A 138 -11.76 -12.40 -5.61
N LYS A 139 -11.47 -11.30 -6.32
CA LYS A 139 -10.87 -11.36 -7.67
C LYS A 139 -9.36 -11.51 -7.66
N TRP A 140 -8.72 -11.43 -6.49
CA TRP A 140 -7.28 -11.54 -6.39
C TRP A 140 -6.82 -12.98 -6.67
N ASP A 141 -5.92 -13.11 -7.63
CA ASP A 141 -5.17 -14.35 -7.84
C ASP A 141 -3.93 -14.35 -6.93
N VAL A 142 -4.01 -15.12 -5.85
CA VAL A 142 -2.94 -15.27 -4.85
C VAL A 142 -2.14 -16.55 -5.01
N SER A 143 -2.20 -17.22 -6.17
CA SER A 143 -1.54 -18.51 -6.39
C SER A 143 -0.02 -18.46 -6.22
N ASN A 144 0.59 -17.29 -6.46
CA ASN A 144 2.03 -17.06 -6.34
C ASN A 144 2.47 -16.61 -4.94
N VAL A 145 1.52 -16.35 -4.03
CA VAL A 145 1.79 -15.93 -2.65
C VAL A 145 2.13 -17.15 -1.79
N HIS A 146 3.39 -17.24 -1.41
CA HIS A 146 3.93 -18.32 -0.59
C HIS A 146 4.27 -17.89 0.85
N HIS A 147 4.19 -16.60 1.15
CA HIS A 147 4.39 -16.05 2.49
C HIS A 147 3.26 -15.11 2.91
N GLY A 148 2.90 -15.16 4.20
CA GLY A 148 2.29 -14.00 4.86
C GLY A 148 0.77 -13.88 4.86
N LEU A 149 0.03 -14.90 4.38
CA LEU A 149 -1.44 -14.83 4.36
C LEU A 149 -2.08 -14.98 5.75
N GLY A 150 -1.55 -15.81 6.66
CA GLY A 150 -2.26 -16.19 7.90
C GLY A 150 -2.70 -15.05 8.85
N ASP A 151 -1.95 -13.94 8.89
CA ASP A 151 -2.25 -12.77 9.73
C ASP A 151 -2.63 -11.53 8.91
N MET A 152 -3.02 -11.69 7.64
CA MET A 152 -3.28 -10.56 6.75
C MET A 152 -4.38 -9.63 7.27
N PHE A 153 -5.48 -10.18 7.79
CA PHE A 153 -6.65 -9.43 8.26
C PHE A 153 -6.80 -9.41 9.79
N LYS A 154 -5.74 -9.77 10.52
CA LYS A 154 -5.77 -9.71 11.97
C LYS A 154 -5.98 -8.26 12.43
N ASP A 155 -6.83 -8.08 13.43
CA ASP A 155 -7.25 -6.77 13.97
C ASP A 155 -8.03 -5.88 12.97
N CYS A 156 -8.62 -6.45 11.90
CA CYS A 156 -9.60 -5.76 11.05
C CYS A 156 -11.01 -5.85 11.65
N ALA A 157 -11.36 -4.93 12.55
CA ALA A 157 -12.61 -4.97 13.31
C ALA A 157 -13.89 -4.91 12.45
N SER A 158 -13.84 -4.21 11.32
CA SER A 158 -14.99 -4.01 10.43
C SER A 158 -15.16 -5.10 9.35
N LEU A 159 -14.17 -6.00 9.20
CA LEU A 159 -14.19 -7.01 8.14
C LEU A 159 -15.28 -8.06 8.42
N LYS A 160 -16.28 -8.12 7.54
CA LYS A 160 -17.41 -9.04 7.68
C LYS A 160 -17.18 -10.36 6.96
N ASP A 161 -16.63 -10.28 5.77
CA ASP A 161 -16.44 -11.42 4.88
C ASP A 161 -14.97 -11.48 4.43
N CYS A 162 -14.34 -12.63 4.67
CA CYS A 162 -13.01 -12.89 4.14
C CYS A 162 -13.11 -13.45 2.71
N PRO A 163 -12.18 -13.08 1.80
CA PRO A 163 -12.15 -13.63 0.46
C PRO A 163 -12.04 -15.16 0.46
N ALA A 164 -12.62 -15.82 -0.54
CA ALA A 164 -12.62 -17.29 -0.62
C ALA A 164 -11.20 -17.91 -0.55
N TRP A 165 -10.20 -17.25 -1.13
CA TRP A 165 -8.79 -17.71 -1.09
C TRP A 165 -8.14 -17.61 0.30
N TYR A 166 -8.70 -16.82 1.21
CA TYR A 166 -8.18 -16.66 2.59
C TYR A 166 -8.62 -17.81 3.49
N GLN A 167 -9.86 -18.27 3.34
CA GLN A 167 -10.46 -19.32 4.18
C GLN A 167 -9.74 -20.66 4.02
N GLY A 168 -9.20 -20.96 2.83
CA GLY A 168 -8.48 -22.21 2.56
C GLY A 168 -7.10 -22.36 3.22
N LYS A 169 -6.61 -21.34 3.95
CA LYS A 169 -5.28 -21.35 4.60
C LYS A 169 -5.28 -21.11 6.11
N LEU A 170 -6.44 -21.01 6.76
CA LEU A 170 -6.55 -21.00 8.22
C LEU A 170 -6.57 -22.42 8.83
N GLU A 171 -6.69 -23.45 7.99
CA GLU A 171 -6.83 -24.86 8.39
C GLU A 171 -5.54 -25.71 8.19
N GLN A 172 -4.39 -25.09 7.92
CA GLN A 172 -3.08 -25.75 7.80
C GLN A 172 -2.07 -25.15 8.78
#